data_AF-A0A970QMI2-F1
#
_entry.id   AF-A0A970QMI2-F1
#
_cell.length_a   1.000
_cell.length_b   1.000
_cell.length_c   1.000
_cell.angle_alpha   90.00
_cell.angle_beta   90.00
_cell.angle_gamma   90.00
#
_symmetry.space_group_name_H-M   'P 1'
#
loop_
_entity.id
_entity.type
_entity.pdbx_description
1 polymer ?
#
loop_
_entity_poly.entity_id
_entity_poly.type
_entity_poly.pdbx_seq_one_letter_code
_entity_poly.pdbx_strand_id
1 'polypeptide(L)'
;MKKLSIALYLFSLLSFANTQNIAFSKINFPDSKKALRSAVSNIKTGDKYFKNQLYREAVNAYLEAQHFNDRNADLNYQIFLCYLNLTEIEEGFPFLNKAFQLDSSLHLDMH
;
A
#
# COMPACT_ATOMS: atom_id res chain seq x y z
N MET A 1 -39.58 -19.02 -2.59
CA MET A 1 -39.08 -17.69 -2.98
C MET A 1 -38.44 -16.92 -1.81
N LYS A 2 -39.12 -16.77 -0.66
CA LYS A 2 -38.56 -16.04 0.52
C LYS A 2 -37.21 -16.58 1.04
N LYS A 3 -37.01 -17.90 1.10
CA LYS A 3 -35.73 -18.53 1.51
C LYS A 3 -34.59 -18.32 0.49
N LEU A 4 -34.93 -18.19 -0.79
CA LEU A 4 -33.98 -17.92 -1.87
C LEU A 4 -33.53 -16.44 -1.85
N SER A 5 -34.45 -15.53 -1.49
CA SER A 5 -34.15 -14.11 -1.29
C SER A 5 -33.24 -13.85 -0.08
N ILE A 6 -33.37 -14.62 1.00
CA ILE A 6 -32.49 -14.51 2.19
C ILE A 6 -31.06 -15.00 1.87
N ALA A 7 -30.93 -16.05 1.06
CA ALA A 7 -29.62 -16.59 0.66
C ALA A 7 -28.83 -15.60 -0.24
N LEU A 8 -29.50 -14.87 -1.15
CA LEU A 8 -28.87 -13.81 -1.93
C LEU A 8 -28.39 -12.63 -1.07
N TYR A 9 -29.14 -12.29 -0.02
CA TYR A 9 -28.81 -11.21 0.90
C TYR A 9 -27.59 -11.52 1.79
N LEU A 10 -27.40 -12.79 2.14
CA LEU A 10 -26.22 -13.28 2.86
C LEU A 10 -24.97 -13.32 1.97
N PHE A 11 -25.12 -13.59 0.66
CA PHE A 11 -24.01 -13.63 -0.28
C PHE A 11 -23.46 -12.22 -0.61
N SER A 12 -24.32 -11.19 -0.61
CA SER A 12 -23.87 -9.80 -0.81
C SER A 12 -23.05 -9.22 0.35
N LEU A 13 -23.10 -9.84 1.53
CA LEU A 13 -22.27 -9.45 2.69
C LEU A 13 -20.83 -9.98 2.62
N LEU A 14 -20.51 -10.84 1.64
CA LEU A 14 -19.18 -11.44 1.47
C LEU A 14 -18.24 -10.63 0.58
N SER A 15 -18.62 -9.42 0.15
CA SER A 15 -17.71 -8.45 -0.47
C SER A 15 -16.76 -7.84 0.57
N PHE A 16 -16.12 -8.69 1.38
CA PHE A 16 -14.90 -8.29 2.07
C PHE A 16 -13.86 -8.08 0.97
N ALA A 17 -13.70 -6.83 0.54
CA ALA A 17 -12.54 -6.43 -0.24
C ALA A 17 -11.31 -7.02 0.47
N ASN A 18 -10.64 -7.98 -0.16
CA ASN A 18 -9.58 -8.73 0.48
C ASN A 18 -8.50 -7.75 0.96
N THR A 19 -8.42 -7.51 2.27
CA THR A 19 -7.51 -6.57 2.92
C THR A 19 -6.14 -7.19 3.21
N GLN A 20 -5.79 -8.30 2.57
CA GLN A 20 -4.51 -8.94 2.84
C GLN A 20 -3.36 -8.05 2.35
N ASN A 21 -2.36 -7.86 3.21
CA ASN A 21 -1.04 -7.31 2.86
C ASN A 21 -0.31 -8.25 1.88
N ILE A 22 0.16 -7.71 0.76
CA ILE A 22 0.82 -8.42 -0.34
C ILE A 22 2.25 -7.88 -0.47
N ALA A 23 3.21 -8.76 -0.21
CA ALA A 23 4.63 -8.46 -0.42
C ALA A 23 4.99 -8.40 -1.91
N PHE A 24 5.97 -7.57 -2.27
CA PHE A 24 6.60 -7.53 -3.59
C PHE A 24 7.46 -8.77 -3.82
N SER A 25 6.82 -9.90 -4.16
CA SER A 25 7.49 -11.19 -4.35
C SER A 25 7.10 -11.83 -5.69
N LYS A 26 7.97 -12.70 -6.20
CA LYS A 26 7.67 -13.48 -7.42
C LYS A 26 6.51 -14.47 -7.23
N ILE A 27 6.23 -14.85 -5.98
CA ILE A 27 5.12 -15.74 -5.64
C ILE A 27 3.79 -15.00 -5.83
N ASN A 28 3.72 -13.73 -5.43
CA ASN A 28 2.52 -12.91 -5.57
C ASN A 28 2.34 -12.35 -7.00
N PHE A 29 3.44 -12.22 -7.78
CA PHE A 29 3.42 -11.66 -9.13
C PHE A 29 4.20 -12.52 -10.14
N PRO A 30 3.78 -13.78 -10.40
CA PRO A 30 4.52 -14.72 -11.22
C PRO A 30 4.63 -14.30 -12.70
N ASP A 31 3.59 -13.65 -13.23
CA ASP A 31 3.52 -13.26 -14.65
C ASP A 31 4.06 -11.86 -14.94
N SER A 32 4.26 -11.05 -13.89
CA SER A 32 4.66 -9.64 -14.00
C SER A 32 6.11 -9.39 -13.61
N LYS A 33 7.02 -10.34 -13.86
CA LYS A 33 8.42 -10.30 -13.38
C LYS A 33 9.17 -9.01 -13.73
N LYS A 34 8.96 -8.44 -14.92
CA LYS A 34 9.61 -7.18 -15.33
C LYS A 34 9.05 -5.98 -14.55
N ALA A 35 7.72 -5.88 -14.45
CA ALA A 35 7.06 -4.82 -13.70
C ALA A 35 7.39 -4.91 -12.19
N LEU A 36 7.41 -6.12 -11.62
CA LEU A 36 7.84 -6.36 -10.25
C LEU A 36 9.27 -5.85 -10.00
N ARG A 37 10.21 -6.13 -10.91
CA ARG A 37 11.58 -5.60 -10.78
C ARG A 37 11.62 -4.07 -10.82
N SER A 38 10.80 -3.47 -11.68
CA SER A 38 10.69 -2.00 -11.78
C SER A 38 10.15 -1.41 -10.47
N ALA A 39 9.05 -1.97 -9.94
CA ALA A 39 8.46 -1.52 -8.70
C ALA A 39 9.43 -1.65 -7.51
N VAL A 40 10.11 -2.79 -7.38
CA VAL A 40 11.15 -2.98 -6.34
C VAL A 40 12.32 -2.00 -6.52
N SER A 41 12.68 -1.65 -7.75
CA SER A 41 13.69 -0.62 -8.01
C SER A 41 13.21 0.76 -7.57
N ASN A 42 11.94 1.08 -7.81
CA ASN A 42 11.33 2.34 -7.38
C ASN A 42 11.26 2.47 -5.86
N ILE A 43 10.96 1.38 -5.14
CA ILE A 43 11.06 1.36 -3.65
C ILE A 43 12.47 1.73 -3.21
N LYS A 44 13.49 1.07 -3.75
CA LYS A 44 14.90 1.37 -3.40
C LYS A 44 15.31 2.81 -3.72
N THR A 45 14.81 3.35 -4.83
CA THR A 45 15.02 4.76 -5.19
C THR A 45 14.34 5.68 -4.19
N GLY A 46 13.09 5.39 -3.81
CA GLY A 46 12.37 6.11 -2.76
C GLY A 46 13.11 6.07 -1.43
N ASP A 47 13.60 4.91 -0.99
CA ASP A 47 14.37 4.74 0.25
C ASP A 47 15.64 5.60 0.25
N LYS A 48 16.33 5.66 -0.90
CA LYS A 48 17.50 6.52 -1.07
C LYS A 48 17.13 8.00 -0.96
N TYR A 49 16.05 8.44 -1.59
CA TYR A 49 15.58 9.82 -1.50
C TYR A 49 15.15 10.18 -0.08
N PHE A 50 14.38 9.30 0.57
CA PHE A 50 13.94 9.47 1.95
C PHE A 50 15.13 9.64 2.91
N LYS A 51 16.14 8.76 2.79
CA LYS A 51 17.36 8.83 3.62
C LYS A 51 18.13 10.14 3.43
N ASN A 52 18.04 10.74 2.25
CA ASN A 52 18.65 12.04 1.93
C ASN A 52 17.72 13.23 2.21
N GLN A 53 16.57 13.01 2.86
CA GLN A 53 15.54 14.02 3.15
C GLN A 53 14.93 14.68 1.91
N LEU A 54 15.02 14.01 0.75
CA LEU A 54 14.40 14.42 -0.51
C LEU A 54 12.99 13.82 -0.59
N TYR A 55 12.11 14.27 0.31
CA TYR A 55 10.83 13.61 0.56
C TYR A 55 9.87 13.67 -0.62
N ARG A 56 9.86 14.75 -1.40
CA ARG A 56 8.98 14.87 -2.59
C ARG A 56 9.39 13.88 -3.68
N GLU A 57 10.68 13.72 -3.92
CA GLU A 57 11.24 12.72 -4.83
C GLU A 57 10.99 11.30 -4.33
N ALA A 58 11.05 11.09 -3.01
CA ALA A 58 10.70 9.81 -2.39
C ALA A 58 9.22 9.47 -2.62
N VAL A 59 8.29 10.40 -2.40
CA VAL A 59 6.86 10.23 -2.73
C VAL A 59 6.69 9.79 -4.17
N ASN A 60 7.29 10.52 -5.12
CA ASN A 60 7.16 10.21 -6.55
C ASN A 60 7.63 8.78 -6.87
N ALA A 61 8.79 8.38 -6.34
CA ALA A 61 9.31 7.02 -6.55
C ALA A 61 8.42 5.95 -5.89
N TYR A 62 7.96 6.19 -4.66
CA TYR A 62 7.10 5.25 -3.97
C TYR A 62 5.72 5.11 -4.63
N LEU A 63 5.15 6.19 -5.18
CA LEU A 63 3.87 6.14 -5.90
C LEU A 63 3.97 5.28 -7.18
N GLU A 64 5.09 5.32 -7.89
CA GLU A 64 5.32 4.42 -9.03
C GLU A 64 5.36 2.94 -8.60
N ALA A 65 5.91 2.64 -7.42
CA ALA A 65 5.88 1.29 -6.87
C ALA A 65 4.47 0.91 -6.37
N GLN A 66 3.76 1.84 -5.76
CA GLN A 66 2.41 1.68 -5.23
C GLN A 66 1.41 1.40 -6.36
N HIS A 67 1.55 2.08 -7.50
CA HIS A 67 0.68 1.86 -8.65
C HIS A 67 0.71 0.41 -9.16
N PHE A 68 1.86 -0.28 -8.99
CA PHE A 68 1.97 -1.71 -9.27
C PHE A 68 1.32 -2.59 -8.19
N ASN A 69 1.43 -2.21 -6.93
CA ASN A 69 0.87 -2.94 -5.79
C ASN A 69 0.51 -1.98 -4.64
N ASP A 70 -0.76 -1.57 -4.61
CA ASP A 70 -1.31 -0.69 -3.57
C ASP A 70 -1.58 -1.43 -2.25
N ARG A 71 -1.45 -2.77 -2.26
CA ARG A 71 -1.74 -3.66 -1.15
C ARG A 71 -0.50 -4.02 -0.35
N ASN A 72 0.44 -3.09 -0.18
CA ASN A 72 1.58 -3.28 0.70
C ASN A 72 1.55 -2.28 1.86
N ALA A 73 1.40 -2.77 3.10
CA ALA A 73 1.25 -1.90 4.27
C ALA A 73 2.46 -0.99 4.47
N ASP A 74 3.66 -1.57 4.43
CA ASP A 74 4.93 -0.85 4.62
C ASP A 74 5.11 0.27 3.60
N LEU A 75 4.89 -0.01 2.30
CA LEU A 75 5.04 1.01 1.25
C LEU A 75 4.06 2.17 1.42
N ASN A 76 2.80 1.88 1.75
CA ASN A 76 1.83 2.94 2.02
C ASN A 76 2.23 3.77 3.25
N TYR A 77 2.77 3.13 4.30
CA TYR A 77 3.28 3.84 5.46
C TYR A 77 4.49 4.72 5.13
N GLN A 78 5.43 4.23 4.32
CA GLN A 78 6.57 5.03 3.83
C GLN A 78 6.10 6.27 3.06
N ILE A 79 5.07 6.15 2.21
CA ILE A 79 4.48 7.30 1.51
C ILE A 79 3.91 8.31 2.51
N PHE A 80 3.17 7.84 3.53
CA PHE A 80 2.68 8.71 4.60
C PHE A 80 3.83 9.42 5.33
N LEU A 81 4.91 8.73 5.67
CA LEU A 81 6.06 9.34 6.34
C LEU A 81 6.70 10.44 5.49
N CYS A 82 6.78 10.27 4.17
CA CYS A 82 7.25 11.35 3.28
C CYS A 82 6.34 12.58 3.35
N TYR A 83 5.03 12.39 3.24
CA TYR A 83 4.04 13.48 3.33
C TYR A 83 4.07 14.17 4.69
N LEU A 84 4.23 13.41 5.78
CA LEU A 84 4.39 13.94 7.13
C LEU A 84 5.62 14.86 7.23
N ASN A 85 6.77 14.44 6.67
CA ASN A 85 7.99 15.25 6.66
C ASN A 85 7.88 16.48 5.74
N LEU A 86 7.01 16.45 4.74
CA LEU A 86 6.69 17.60 3.89
C LEU A 86 5.66 18.56 4.53
N THR A 87 5.13 18.24 5.72
CA THR A 87 4.01 18.96 6.36
C THR A 87 2.68 18.91 5.58
N GLU A 88 2.53 17.91 4.71
CA GLU A 88 1.37 17.65 3.83
C GLU A 88 0.55 16.46 4.35
N ILE A 89 0.11 16.53 5.61
CA ILE A 89 -0.47 15.39 6.33
C ILE A 89 -1.80 14.93 5.70
N GLU A 90 -2.59 15.87 5.16
CA GLU A 90 -3.89 15.57 4.56
C GLU A 90 -3.74 14.64 3.34
N GLU A 91 -2.70 14.86 2.54
CA GLU A 91 -2.33 14.05 1.39
C GLU A 91 -1.79 12.67 1.79
N GLY A 92 -1.09 12.59 2.93
CA GLY A 92 -0.55 11.34 3.48
C GLY A 92 -1.60 10.46 4.17
N PHE A 93 -2.66 11.04 4.73
CA PHE A 93 -3.64 10.33 5.57
C PHE A 93 -4.33 9.14 4.87
N PRO A 94 -4.70 9.19 3.58
CA PRO A 94 -5.23 8.03 2.86
C PRO A 94 -4.26 6.84 2.84
N PHE A 95 -2.96 7.09 2.70
CA PHE A 95 -1.94 6.04 2.70
C PHE A 95 -1.74 5.44 4.09
N LEU A 96 -1.76 6.27 5.15
CA LEU A 96 -1.74 5.77 6.53
C LEU A 96 -2.93 4.86 6.82
N ASN A 97 -4.14 5.29 6.45
CA ASN A 97 -5.35 4.47 6.61
C ASN A 97 -5.25 3.15 5.85
N LYS A 98 -4.75 3.17 4.61
CA LYS A 98 -4.54 1.97 3.81
C LYS A 98 -3.52 1.03 4.47
N ALA A 99 -2.43 1.57 5.02
CA ALA A 99 -1.41 0.77 5.71
C ALA A 99 -2.02 0.00 6.89
N PHE A 100 -2.78 0.67 7.75
CA PHE A 100 -3.47 0.03 8.90
C PHE A 100 -4.60 -0.91 8.51
N GLN A 101 -5.30 -0.65 7.39
CA GLN A 101 -6.30 -1.58 6.87
C GLN A 101 -5.67 -2.90 6.40
N LEU A 102 -4.44 -2.85 5.89
CA LEU A 102 -3.70 -4.01 5.38
C LEU A 102 -2.94 -4.76 6.49
N ASP A 103 -2.44 -4.04 7.48
CA ASP A 103 -1.76 -4.58 8.65
C ASP A 103 -2.10 -3.76 9.90
N SER A 104 -3.03 -4.27 10.70
CA SER A 104 -3.43 -3.62 11.96
C SER A 104 -2.38 -3.71 13.06
N SER A 105 -1.35 -4.54 12.87
CA SER A 105 -0.21 -4.69 13.80
C SER A 105 0.99 -3.84 13.42
N LEU A 106 0.87 -3.02 12.36
CA LEU A 106 1.93 -2.16 11.86
C LEU A 106 2.55 -1.35 13.02
N HIS A 107 3.83 -1.61 13.27
CA HIS A 107 4.58 -0.91 14.30
C HIS A 107 4.99 0.46 13.75
N LEU A 108 4.56 1.52 14.42
CA LEU A 108 4.93 2.88 14.07
C LEU A 108 6.30 3.18 14.68
N ASP A 109 7.36 3.09 13.89
CA ASP A 109 8.66 3.65 14.26
C ASP A 109 8.62 5.18 14.07
N MET A 110 7.92 5.88 14.97
CA MET A 110 7.99 7.34 15.06
C MET A 110 9.20 7.72 15.91
N HIS A 111 10.28 8.18 15.25
CA HIS A 111 11.46 8.75 15.89
C HIS A 111 11.35 10.26 16.01
#